data_AF-A0A0A9Y362-F1
#
_entry.id   AF-A0A0A9Y362-F1
#
_cell.length_a   1.000
_cell.length_b   1.000
_cell.length_c   1.000
_cell.angle_alpha   90.00
_cell.angle_beta   90.00
_cell.angle_gamma   90.00
#
_symmetry.space_group_name_H-M   'P 1'
#
loop_
_entity.id
_entity.type
_entity.pdbx_description
1 polymer ?
#
loop_
_entity_poly.entity_id
_entity_poly.type
_entity_poly.pdbx_seq_one_letter_code
_entity_poly.pdbx_strand_id
1 'polypeptide(L)'
;MKMDWTPDEDGLRQILQLLKESQSPDTNTQRAVQQKLEELNKFPDFNNYLIFVLTKVTSEDEPTRSLSGLILKNNVKADFERIRGDVMDFIKQSCLAAVGDPSPLIRATVGIL
;
A
#
# COMPACT_ATOMS: atom_id res chain seq x y z
N MET A 1 -21.42 3.59 -12.86
CA MET A 1 -20.56 2.38 -12.73
C MET A 1 -19.30 2.84 -12.03
N LYS A 2 -19.06 2.40 -10.79
CA LYS A 2 -17.77 2.65 -10.12
C LYS A 2 -16.75 1.75 -10.81
N MET A 3 -15.72 2.34 -11.40
CA MET A 3 -14.60 1.60 -11.95
C MET A 3 -13.84 1.01 -10.76
N ASP A 4 -13.99 -0.29 -10.52
CA ASP A 4 -13.16 -0.99 -9.56
C ASP A 4 -11.74 -1.00 -10.12
N TRP A 5 -10.86 -0.20 -9.52
CA TRP A 5 -9.44 -0.22 -9.88
C TRP A 5 -8.88 -1.64 -9.68
N THR A 6 -8.14 -2.11 -10.68
CA THR A 6 -7.46 -3.42 -10.66
C THR A 6 -5.97 -3.22 -10.92
N PRO A 7 -5.09 -3.89 -10.17
CA PRO A 7 -3.66 -3.79 -10.40
C PRO A 7 -3.29 -4.45 -11.73
N ASP A 8 -2.26 -3.89 -12.37
CA ASP A 8 -1.48 -4.65 -13.35
C ASP A 8 -0.63 -5.71 -12.63
N GLU A 9 -0.50 -6.90 -13.21
CA GLU A 9 0.23 -8.00 -12.56
C GLU A 9 1.72 -7.70 -12.39
N ASP A 10 2.35 -7.09 -13.40
CA ASP A 10 3.78 -6.78 -13.34
C ASP A 10 4.03 -5.62 -12.37
N GLY A 11 3.13 -4.64 -12.36
CA GLY A 11 3.12 -3.57 -11.35
C GLY A 11 3.02 -4.14 -9.93
N LEU A 12 2.08 -5.06 -9.69
CA LEU A 12 1.89 -5.68 -8.38
C LEU A 12 3.13 -6.47 -7.94
N ARG A 13 3.73 -7.26 -8.84
CA ARG A 13 4.96 -8.00 -8.56
C ARG A 13 6.11 -7.07 -8.17
N GLN A 14 6.26 -5.93 -8.84
CA GLN A 14 7.28 -4.93 -8.50
C GLN A 14 7.03 -4.33 -7.11
N ILE A 15 5.78 -4.01 -6.75
CA ILE A 15 5.47 -3.49 -5.42
C ILE A 15 5.74 -4.53 -4.34
N LEU A 16 5.37 -5.79 -4.56
CA LEU A 16 5.65 -6.88 -3.62
C LEU A 16 7.15 -7.10 -3.43
N GLN A 17 7.93 -7.03 -4.51
CA GLN A 17 9.39 -7.10 -4.42
C GLN A 17 9.96 -5.93 -3.62
N LEU A 18 9.50 -4.71 -3.87
CA LEU A 18 9.93 -3.52 -3.13
C LEU A 18 9.63 -3.64 -1.63
N LEU A 19 8.44 -4.11 -1.27
CA LEU A 19 8.04 -4.33 0.12
C LEU A 19 8.92 -5.38 0.81
N LYS A 20 9.33 -6.43 0.10
CA LYS A 20 10.26 -7.44 0.62
C LYS A 20 11.67 -6.86 0.79
N GLU A 21 12.16 -6.12 -0.21
CA GLU A 21 13.45 -5.40 -0.14
C GLU A 21 13.49 -4.40 1.03
N SER A 22 12.37 -3.73 1.32
CA SER A 22 12.25 -2.75 2.40
C SER A 22 12.35 -3.34 3.81
N GLN A 23 12.31 -4.66 3.95
CA GLN A 23 12.50 -5.38 5.21
C GLN A 23 13.96 -5.84 5.40
N SER A 24 14.82 -5.65 4.39
CA SER A 24 16.23 -6.04 4.46
C SER A 24 17.01 -5.19 5.48
N PRO A 25 17.88 -5.77 6.31
CA PRO A 25 18.76 -4.99 7.20
C PRO A 25 19.92 -4.32 6.45
N ASP A 26 20.14 -4.64 5.16
CA ASP A 26 21.23 -4.10 4.37
C ASP A 26 21.01 -2.61 4.03
N THR A 27 21.99 -1.77 4.39
CA THR A 27 21.89 -0.31 4.23
C THR A 27 21.84 0.11 2.76
N ASN A 28 22.52 -0.61 1.86
CA ASN A 28 22.48 -0.26 0.43
C ASN A 28 21.11 -0.56 -0.17
N THR A 29 20.52 -1.70 0.20
CA THR A 29 19.17 -2.10 -0.17
C THR A 29 18.15 -1.09 0.35
N GLN A 30 18.25 -0.67 1.61
CA GLN A 30 17.37 0.36 2.19
C GLN A 30 17.43 1.69 1.44
N ARG A 31 18.63 2.14 1.03
CA ARG A 31 18.77 3.36 0.20
C ARG A 31 18.11 3.20 -1.16
N ALA A 32 18.33 2.06 -1.82
CA ALA A 32 17.72 1.78 -3.13
C ALA A 32 16.18 1.73 -3.04
N VAL A 33 15.64 1.11 -1.98
CA VAL A 33 14.21 1.07 -1.68
C VAL A 33 13.65 2.48 -1.50
N GLN A 34 14.33 3.32 -0.71
CA GLN A 34 13.89 4.69 -0.46
C GLN A 34 13.80 5.50 -1.76
N GLN A 35 14.81 5.40 -2.63
CA GLN A 35 14.81 6.05 -3.94
C GLN A 35 13.65 5.57 -4.82
N LYS A 36 13.41 4.24 -4.88
CA LYS A 36 12.28 3.67 -5.61
C LYS A 36 10.93 4.14 -5.06
N LEU A 37 10.77 4.23 -3.74
CA LEU A 37 9.54 4.74 -3.11
C LEU A 37 9.27 6.20 -3.48
N GLU A 38 10.31 7.04 -3.50
CA GLU A 38 10.20 8.45 -3.91
C GLU A 38 9.80 8.59 -5.39
N GLU A 39 10.29 7.70 -6.25
CA GLU A 39 9.87 7.64 -7.66
C GLU A 39 8.43 7.18 -7.79
N LEU A 40 8.04 6.11 -7.09
CA LEU A 40 6.69 5.55 -7.13
C LEU A 40 5.64 6.49 -6.54
N ASN A 41 5.99 7.29 -5.53
CA ASN A 41 5.12 8.31 -4.95
C ASN A 41 4.71 9.41 -5.94
N LYS A 42 5.38 9.54 -7.09
CA LYS A 42 4.96 10.45 -8.16
C LYS A 42 3.76 9.93 -8.94
N PHE A 43 3.47 8.64 -8.86
CA PHE A 43 2.36 8.00 -9.57
C PHE A 43 1.13 7.91 -8.66
N PRO A 44 -0.01 8.52 -9.03
CA PRO A 44 -1.21 8.52 -8.19
C PRO A 44 -1.73 7.11 -7.86
N ASP A 45 -1.56 6.17 -8.78
CA ASP A 45 -2.02 4.79 -8.64
C ASP A 45 -1.18 3.98 -7.64
N PHE A 46 0.00 4.45 -7.24
CA PHE A 46 0.84 3.75 -6.27
C PHE A 46 0.09 3.51 -4.95
N ASN A 47 -0.70 4.50 -4.51
CA ASN A 47 -1.52 4.35 -3.30
C ASN A 47 -2.62 3.28 -3.46
N ASN A 48 -3.14 3.06 -4.69
CA ASN A 48 -4.07 1.98 -4.96
C ASN A 48 -3.40 0.61 -4.83
N TYR A 49 -2.14 0.47 -5.29
CA TYR A 49 -1.37 -0.76 -5.07
C TYR A 49 -1.15 -1.04 -3.58
N LEU A 50 -0.78 -0.02 -2.80
CA LEU A 50 -0.54 -0.19 -1.37
C LEU A 50 -1.79 -0.65 -0.62
N ILE A 51 -2.94 -0.01 -0.86
CA ILE A 51 -4.19 -0.46 -0.22
C ILE A 51 -4.64 -1.83 -0.72
N PHE A 52 -4.39 -2.15 -2.00
CA PHE A 52 -4.69 -3.46 -2.56
C PHE A 52 -3.87 -4.56 -1.88
N VAL A 53 -2.56 -4.33 -1.66
CA VAL A 53 -1.69 -5.27 -0.94
C VAL A 53 -2.17 -5.46 0.50
N LEU A 54 -2.48 -4.37 1.22
CA LEU A 54 -2.98 -4.43 2.59
C LEU A 54 -4.26 -5.28 2.72
N THR A 55 -5.22 -5.07 1.80
CA THR A 55 -6.61 -5.53 2.00
C THR A 55 -7.02 -6.74 1.15
N LYS A 56 -6.39 -6.97 -0.02
CA LYS A 56 -6.82 -8.00 -0.98
C LYS A 56 -5.78 -9.09 -1.24
N VAL A 57 -4.49 -8.83 -1.04
CA VAL A 57 -3.43 -9.84 -1.28
C VAL A 57 -3.23 -10.71 -0.04
N THR A 58 -4.19 -11.59 0.23
CA THR A 58 -4.16 -12.48 1.41
C THR A 58 -3.15 -13.62 1.30
N SER A 59 -2.50 -13.79 0.15
CA SER A 59 -1.43 -14.77 -0.06
C SER A 59 -0.08 -14.34 0.50
N GLU A 60 0.12 -13.04 0.73
CA GLU A 60 1.33 -12.49 1.33
C GLU A 60 1.20 -12.48 2.86
N ASP A 61 2.35 -12.48 3.53
CA ASP A 61 2.41 -12.50 4.98
C ASP A 61 1.95 -11.18 5.63
N GLU A 62 1.47 -11.27 6.86
CA GLU A 62 0.91 -10.11 7.57
C GLU A 62 1.90 -8.94 7.73
N PRO A 63 3.21 -9.16 8.00
CA PRO A 63 4.20 -8.08 8.03
C PRO A 63 4.29 -7.30 6.72
N THR A 64 4.39 -7.97 5.57
CA THR A 64 4.45 -7.32 4.25
C THR A 64 3.16 -6.54 3.96
N ARG A 65 2.00 -7.14 4.24
CA ARG A 65 0.70 -6.45 4.09
C ARG A 65 0.61 -5.23 5.00
N SER A 66 0.97 -5.36 6.27
CA SER A 66 0.95 -4.26 7.24
C SER A 66 1.90 -3.12 6.85
N LEU A 67 3.10 -3.45 6.36
CA LEU A 67 4.07 -2.48 5.88
C LEU A 67 3.53 -1.64 4.72
N SER A 68 2.80 -2.25 3.78
CA SER A 68 2.14 -1.50 2.71
C SER A 68 1.15 -0.46 3.23
N GLY A 69 0.39 -0.79 4.28
CA GLY A 69 -0.51 0.14 4.96
C GLY A 69 0.22 1.26 5.69
N LEU A 70 1.37 0.98 6.31
CA LEU A 70 2.20 2.00 6.96
C LEU A 70 2.76 3.01 5.96
N ILE A 71 3.22 2.55 4.80
CA ILE A 71 3.70 3.42 3.71
C ILE A 71 2.52 4.27 3.20
N LEU A 72 1.36 3.65 2.96
CA LEU A 72 0.16 4.35 2.50
C LEU A 72 -0.25 5.45 3.48
N LYS A 73 -0.26 5.17 4.78
CA LYS A 73 -0.55 6.16 5.83
C LYS A 73 0.37 7.36 5.72
N ASN A 74 1.66 7.13 5.55
CA ASN A 74 2.65 8.21 5.46
C ASN A 74 2.40 9.05 4.20
N ASN A 75 2.09 8.42 3.06
CA ASN A 75 1.73 9.12 1.82
C ASN A 75 0.46 9.95 1.98
N VAL A 76 -0.60 9.38 2.56
CA VAL A 76 -1.87 10.09 2.83
C VAL A 76 -1.64 11.27 3.76
N LYS A 77 -0.82 11.11 4.80
CA LYS A 77 -0.48 12.20 5.72
C LYS A 77 0.33 13.31 5.04
N ALA A 78 1.26 12.97 4.15
CA ALA A 78 2.14 13.93 3.50
C ALA A 78 1.43 14.72 2.37
N ASP A 79 0.56 14.05 1.60
CA ASP A 79 0.02 14.57 0.35
C ASP A 79 -1.53 14.48 0.28
N PHE A 80 -2.23 14.52 1.42
CA PHE A 80 -3.69 14.32 1.51
C PHE A 80 -4.48 15.11 0.45
N GLU A 81 -4.20 16.41 0.31
CA GLU A 81 -4.90 17.32 -0.61
C GLU A 81 -4.58 17.05 -2.09
N ARG A 82 -3.47 16.38 -2.38
CA ARG A 82 -3.00 16.07 -3.73
C ARG A 82 -3.46 14.70 -4.20
N ILE A 83 -3.98 13.87 -3.31
CA ILE A 83 -4.54 12.56 -3.67
C ILE A 83 -5.83 12.77 -4.46
N ARG A 84 -5.90 12.14 -5.64
CA ARG A 84 -7.08 12.20 -6.49
C ARG A 84 -8.29 11.61 -5.76
N GLY A 85 -9.47 12.19 -6.01
CA GLY A 85 -10.71 11.76 -5.35
C GLY A 85 -11.06 10.28 -5.58
N ASP A 86 -10.79 9.75 -6.77
CA ASP A 86 -11.02 8.34 -7.10
C ASP A 86 -10.10 7.38 -6.34
N VAL A 87 -8.82 7.72 -6.20
CA VAL A 87 -7.85 6.99 -5.37
C VAL A 87 -8.29 7.02 -3.89
N MET A 88 -8.67 8.18 -3.38
CA MET A 88 -9.15 8.33 -2.00
C MET A 88 -10.42 7.50 -1.75
N ASP A 89 -11.36 7.50 -2.69
CA ASP A 89 -12.59 6.70 -2.61
C ASP A 89 -12.29 5.19 -2.63
N PHE A 90 -11.30 4.77 -3.41
CA PHE A 90 -10.85 3.37 -3.43
C PHE A 90 -10.20 2.96 -2.11
N ILE A 91 -9.37 3.84 -1.52
CA ILE A 91 -8.75 3.61 -0.21
C ILE A 91 -9.84 3.45 0.86
N LYS A 92 -10.78 4.39 0.95
CA LYS A 92 -11.88 4.34 1.93
C LYS A 92 -12.71 3.07 1.81
N GLN A 93 -13.09 2.69 0.59
CA GLN A 93 -13.87 1.47 0.35
C GLN A 93 -13.11 0.21 0.76
N SER A 94 -11.81 0.15 0.46
CA SER A 94 -10.96 -0.98 0.82
C SER A 94 -10.75 -1.07 2.34
N CYS A 95 -10.58 0.07 3.04
CA CYS A 95 -10.51 0.10 4.51
C CYS A 95 -11.81 -0.41 5.15
N LEU A 96 -12.97 0.05 4.66
CA LEU A 96 -14.27 -0.40 5.17
C LEU A 96 -14.48 -1.91 4.97
N ALA A 97 -14.00 -2.46 3.86
CA ALA A 97 -14.05 -3.91 3.61
C ALA A 97 -13.10 -4.70 4.53
N ALA A 98 -11.96 -4.11 4.91
CA ALA A 98 -10.91 -4.78 5.69
C ALA A 98 -11.01 -4.56 7.21
N VAL A 99 -11.96 -3.76 7.70
CA VAL A 99 -12.15 -3.53 9.15
C VAL A 99 -12.44 -4.83 9.92
N GLY A 100 -13.01 -5.82 9.25
CA GLY A 100 -13.30 -7.15 9.76
C GLY A 100 -12.28 -8.23 9.40
N ASP A 101 -11.08 -7.87 8.93
CA ASP A 101 -10.04 -8.84 8.56
C ASP A 101 -9.74 -9.79 9.75
N PRO A 102 -9.54 -11.11 9.54
CA PRO A 102 -9.25 -12.06 10.61
C PRO A 102 -7.97 -11.72 11.39
N SER A 103 -6.98 -11.11 10.73
CA SER A 103 -5.71 -10.73 11.35
C SER A 103 -5.85 -9.49 12.24
N PRO A 104 -5.49 -9.58 13.54
CA PRO A 104 -5.45 -8.40 14.41
C PRO A 104 -4.49 -7.32 13.90
N LEU A 105 -3.37 -7.71 13.30
CA LEU A 105 -2.37 -6.79 12.77
C LEU A 105 -2.95 -5.98 11.60
N ILE A 106 -3.61 -6.64 10.66
CA ILE A 106 -4.22 -5.96 9.51
C ILE A 106 -5.34 -5.02 9.96
N ARG A 107 -6.20 -5.45 10.89
CA ARG A 107 -7.23 -4.56 11.45
C ARG A 107 -6.63 -3.32 12.11
N ALA A 108 -5.56 -3.48 12.89
CA ALA A 108 -4.87 -2.35 13.51
C ALA A 108 -4.28 -1.40 12.46
N THR A 109 -3.66 -1.93 11.41
CA THR A 109 -3.09 -1.13 10.32
C THR A 109 -4.15 -0.40 9.50
N VAL A 110 -5.29 -1.02 9.24
CA VAL A 110 -6.45 -0.35 8.61
C VAL A 110 -6.98 0.77 9.51
N GLY A 111 -7.01 0.57 10.83
CA GLY A 111 -7.52 1.56 11.78
C GLY A 111 -6.67 2.83 11.96
N ILE A 112 -5.43 2.85 11.46
CA ILE A 112 -4.53 4.02 11.54
C ILE A 112 -4.43 4.80 10.22
N LEU A 113 -5.10 4.35 9.16
CA LEU A 113 -5.24 5.03 7.88
C LEU A 113 -6.36 6.08 7.93
#